data_AF-A0A955JZV2-F1
#
_entry.id   AF-A0A955JZV2-F1
#
_cell.length_a   1.000
_cell.length_b   1.000
_cell.length_c   1.000
_cell.angle_alpha   90.00
_cell.angle_beta   90.00
_cell.angle_gamma   90.00
#
_symmetry.space_group_name_H-M   'P 1'
#
loop_
_entity.id
_entity.type
_entity.pdbx_description
1 polymer ?
#
loop_
_entity_poly.entity_id
_entity_poly.type
_entity_poly.pdbx_seq_one_letter_code
_entity_poly.pdbx_strand_id
1 'polypeptide(L)' 'MTYHSRFEKLNQKQRQAVETIDGPLLVLAGPGTGKTELLSMRAANILQKTDTLPSNILCLTFTESGSQAMRNRLTDIG' A
#
# COMPACT_ATOMS: atom_id res chain seq x y z
N MET A 1 -11.34 6.83 -5.54
CA MET A 1 -10.24 7.32 -6.40
C MET A 1 -9.53 6.08 -6.92
N THR A 2 -9.44 5.91 -8.23
CA THR A 2 -8.80 4.72 -8.83
C THR A 2 -7.33 4.63 -8.47
N TYR A 3 -6.76 3.42 -8.50
CA TYR A 3 -5.33 3.18 -8.34
C TYR A 3 -4.44 4.21 -9.05
N HIS A 4 -4.68 4.44 -10.35
CA HIS A 4 -3.88 5.36 -11.15
C HIS A 4 -3.87 6.79 -10.59
N SER A 5 -5.06 7.31 -10.20
CA SER A 5 -5.18 8.66 -9.64
C SER A 5 -4.48 8.84 -8.29
N ARG A 6 -4.35 7.77 -7.50
CA ARG A 6 -3.63 7.78 -6.21
C ARG A 6 -2.13 7.64 -6.44
N PHE A 7 -1.73 6.78 -7.37
CA PHE A 7 -0.32 6.57 -7.72
C PHE A 7 0.34 7.85 -8.21
N GLU A 8 -0.37 8.66 -9.02
CA GLU A 8 0.17 9.93 -9.50
C GLU A 8 0.45 10.95 -8.39
N LYS A 9 -0.23 10.85 -7.24
CA LYS A 9 -0.03 11.74 -6.09
C LYS A 9 1.16 11.34 -5.21
N LEU A 10 1.74 10.17 -5.44
CA LEU A 10 2.88 9.69 -4.66
C LEU A 10 4.14 10.46 -5.06
N ASN A 11 4.95 10.82 -4.07
CA ASN A 11 6.30 11.33 -4.32
C ASN A 11 7.23 10.21 -4.82
N GLN A 12 8.41 10.59 -5.32
CA GLN A 12 9.36 9.64 -5.92
C GLN A 12 9.73 8.47 -4.98
N LYS A 13 9.96 8.73 -3.69
CA LYS A 13 10.32 7.68 -2.72
C LYS A 13 9.14 6.74 -2.44
N GLN A 14 7.92 7.27 -2.38
CA GLN A 14 6.72 6.47 -2.21
C GLN A 14 6.45 5.60 -3.46
N ARG A 15 6.60 6.15 -4.67
CA ARG A 15 6.49 5.40 -5.93
C ARG A 15 7.47 4.23 -5.95
N GLN A 16 8.75 4.50 -5.66
CA GLN A 16 9.79 3.47 -5.58
C GLN A 16 9.41 2.35 -4.59
N ALA A 17 8.90 2.70 -3.41
CA ALA A 17 8.49 1.71 -2.42
C ALA A 17 7.27 0.88 -2.85
N VAL A 18 6.32 1.48 -3.57
CA VAL A 18 5.14 0.79 -4.13
C VAL A 18 5.54 -0.17 -5.25
N GLU A 19 6.46 0.25 -6.11
CA GLU A 19 6.93 -0.52 -7.27
C GLU A 19 7.91 -1.64 -6.90
N THR A 20 8.59 -1.53 -5.76
CA THR A 20 9.48 -2.58 -5.24
C THR A 20 8.65 -3.73 -4.64
N ILE A 21 8.28 -4.68 -5.49
CA ILE A 21 7.45 -5.85 -5.13
C ILE A 21 8.28 -7.10 -4.84
N ASP A 22 9.51 -7.18 -5.33
CA ASP A 22 10.41 -8.31 -5.11
C ASP A 22 11.28 -8.11 -3.88
N GLY A 23 11.40 -9.18 -3.08
CA GLY A 23 12.28 -9.21 -1.91
C GLY A 23 11.82 -8.35 -0.72
N PRO A 24 12.59 -8.37 0.38
CA PRO A 24 12.29 -7.60 1.58
C PRO A 24 12.55 -6.10 1.38
N LEU A 25 11.65 -5.26 1.91
CA LEU A 25 11.74 -3.80 1.85
C LEU A 25 11.48 -3.17 3.22
N LEU A 26 12.39 -2.29 3.67
CA LEU A 26 12.23 -1.47 4.88
C LEU A 26 12.01 0.00 4.50
N VAL A 27 10.92 0.60 4.99
CA VAL A 27 10.60 2.02 4.77
C VAL A 27 10.72 2.78 6.09
N LEU A 28 11.73 3.65 6.20
CA LEU A 28 11.90 4.56 7.33
C LEU A 28 11.14 5.86 7.05
N ALA A 29 10.15 6.20 7.89
CA ALA A 29 9.35 7.40 7.69
C ALA A 29 8.80 7.99 9.00
N GLY A 30 8.77 9.32 9.10
CA GLY A 30 8.21 10.05 10.25
C GLY A 30 6.68 10.08 10.29
N PRO A 31 6.05 10.56 11.38
CA PRO A 31 4.60 10.73 11.46
C PRO A 31 4.04 11.58 10.30
N GLY A 32 2.82 11.30 9.84
CA GLY A 32 2.16 12.09 8.80
C GLY A 32 2.66 11.90 7.36
N THR A 33 3.68 11.07 7.12
CA THR A 33 4.27 10.88 5.77
C THR A 33 3.49 9.94 4.84
N GLY A 34 2.22 9.65 5.15
CA GLY A 34 1.37 8.80 4.30
C GLY A 34 1.71 7.30 4.32
N LYS A 35 2.30 6.77 5.41
CA LYS A 35 2.66 5.33 5.53
C LYS A 35 1.51 4.37 5.20
N THR A 36 0.30 4.67 5.69
CA THR A 36 -0.88 3.82 5.42
C THR A 36 -1.26 3.82 3.94
N GLU A 37 -1.20 4.99 3.28
CA GLU A 37 -1.45 5.08 1.83
C GLU A 37 -0.39 4.30 1.04
N LEU A 38 0.89 4.42 1.42
CA LEU A 38 1.98 3.68 0.80
C LEU A 38 1.76 2.17 0.91
N LEU A 39 1.41 1.65 2.09
CA LEU A 39 1.17 0.21 2.29
C LEU A 39 -0.04 -0.28 1.50
N SER A 40 -1.14 0.48 1.48
CA SER A 40 -2.32 0.15 0.67
C SER A 40 -2.02 0.15 -0.83
N MET A 41 -1.30 1.16 -1.33
CA MET A 41 -0.90 1.24 -2.73
C MET A 41 0.08 0.14 -3.12
N ARG A 42 1.00 -0.26 -2.23
CA ARG A 42 1.93 -1.37 -2.48
C ARG A 42 1.19 -2.71 -2.60
N ALA A 43 0.27 -2.99 -1.69
CA ALA A 43 -0.56 -4.19 -1.77
C ALA A 43 -1.42 -4.20 -3.05
N ALA A 44 -2.04 -3.06 -3.42
CA ALA A 44 -2.78 -2.94 -4.67
C ALA A 44 -1.88 -3.15 -5.91
N ASN A 45 -0.65 -2.62 -5.91
CA ASN A 45 0.31 -2.79 -7.00
C ASN A 45 0.74 -4.26 -7.15
N ILE A 46 0.94 -4.99 -6.04
CA ILE A 46 1.22 -6.45 -6.09
C ILE A 46 0.06 -7.19 -6.75
N LEU A 47 -1.18 -6.90 -6.34
CA LEU A 47 -2.37 -7.54 -6.92
C LEU A 47 -2.60 -7.19 -8.40
N GLN A 48 -2.20 -6.00 -8.85
CA GLN A 48 -2.36 -5.59 -10.25
C GLN A 48 -1.23 -6.08 -11.16
N LYS A 49 0.01 -6.18 -10.67
CA LYS A 49 1.18 -6.54 -11.47
C LYS A 49 1.52 -8.03 -11.45
N THR A 50 0.91 -8.80 -10.55
CA THR A 50 1.21 -10.22 -10.37
C THR A 50 -0.08 -11.04 -10.35
N ASP A 51 0.05 -12.36 -10.38
CA ASP A 51 -1.01 -13.35 -10.18
C ASP A 51 -1.29 -13.63 -8.69
N THR A 52 -0.71 -12.85 -7.77
CA THR A 52 -0.93 -12.97 -6.34
C THR A 52 -2.42 -12.80 -6.00
N LEU A 53 -2.99 -13.78 -5.30
CA LEU A 53 -4.35 -13.68 -4.80
C LEU A 53 -4.43 -12.76 -3.56
N PRO A 54 -5.54 -12.04 -3.33
CA PRO A 54 -5.72 -11.21 -2.13
C PRO A 54 -5.48 -11.97 -0.81
N SER A 55 -5.82 -13.27 -0.76
CA SER A 55 -5.59 -14.15 0.38
C SER A 55 -4.11 -14.38 0.72
N ASN A 56 -3.19 -14.10 -0.21
CA ASN A 56 -1.76 -14.27 -0.03
C ASN A 56 -1.09 -13.02 0.57
N ILE A 57 -1.84 -11.93 0.78
CA ILE A 57 -1.34 -10.69 1.36
C ILE A 57 -1.85 -10.55 2.79
N LEU A 58 -0.93 -10.53 3.75
CA LEU A 58 -1.22 -10.22 5.15
C LEU A 58 -0.75 -8.81 5.50
N CYS A 59 -1.69 -7.94 5.88
CA CYS A 59 -1.41 -6.62 6.39
C CYS A 59 -1.59 -6.59 7.92
N LEU A 60 -0.56 -6.15 8.65
CA LEU A 60 -0.59 -6.06 10.11
C LEU A 60 -0.45 -4.61 10.57
N THR A 61 -1.21 -4.24 11.59
CA THR A 61 -1.14 -2.93 12.25
C THR A 61 -1.21 -3.08 13.76
N PHE A 62 -0.78 -2.04 14.49
CA PHE A 62 -0.77 -2.07 15.95
C PHE A 62 -2.17 -1.93 16.58
N THR A 63 -3.11 -1.27 15.91
CA THR A 63 -4.46 -1.01 16.43
C THR A 63 -5.54 -1.52 15.48
N GLU A 64 -6.71 -1.84 16.03
CA GLU A 64 -7.89 -2.23 15.24
C GLU A 64 -8.33 -1.11 14.28
N SER A 65 -8.27 0.15 14.75
CA SER A 65 -8.55 1.31 13.90
C SER A 65 -7.60 1.42 12.72
N GLY A 66 -6.34 1.02 12.87
CA GLY A 66 -5.36 0.93 11.80
C GLY A 66 -5.74 -0.14 10.78
N SER A 67 -6.12 -1.32 11.25
CA SER A 67 -6.59 -2.44 10.44
C SER A 67 -7.80 -2.03 9.59
N GLN A 68 -8.81 -1.43 10.21
CA GLN A 68 -10.03 -0.97 9.54
C GLN A 68 -9.72 0.13 8.52
N ALA A 69 -8.86 1.08 8.86
CA ALA A 69 -8.50 2.17 7.97
C ALA A 69 -7.69 1.68 6.76
N MET A 70 -6.86 0.65 6.90
CA MET A 70 -6.16 0.02 5.79
C MET A 70 -7.11 -0.79 4.90
N ARG A 71 -8.03 -1.56 5.51
CA ARG A 71 -9.07 -2.32 4.80
C ARG A 71 -9.92 -1.41 3.92
N ASN A 72 -10.48 -0.33 4.49
CA ASN A 72 -11.32 0.61 3.74
C ASN A 72 -10.57 1.20 2.54
N ARG A 73 -9.31 1.59 2.72
CA ARG A 73 -8.48 2.12 1.61
C ARG A 73 -8.29 1.10 0.49
N LEU A 74 -8.00 -0.16 0.81
CA LEU A 74 -7.81 -1.20 -0.20
C LEU A 74 -9.10 -1.45 -0.99
N THR A 75 -10.25 -1.47 -0.33
CA THR A 75 -11.56 -1.55 -1.00
C THR A 75 -11.83 -0.34 -1.91
N ASP A 76 -11.37 0.86 -1.52
CA ASP A 76 -11.55 2.10 -2.29
C ASP A 76 -10.55 2.30 -3.46
N ILE A 77 -9.45 1.52 -3.48
CA ILE A 77 -8.41 1.56 -4.53
C ILE A 77 -8.80 0.68 -5.72
N GLY A 78 -9.47 -0.44 -5.43
CA GLY A 78 -9.97 -1.42 -6.40
C GLY A 78 -10.94 -0.83 -7.43
#